data_AF-A0A6A5K0H9-F1
#
_entry.id   AF-A0A6A5K0H9-F1
#
_cell.length_a   1.000
_cell.length_b   1.000
_cell.length_c   1.000
_cell.angle_alpha   90.00
_cell.angle_beta   90.00
_cell.angle_gamma   90.00
#
_symmetry.space_group_name_H-M   'P 1'
#
loop_
_entity.id
_entity.type
_entity.pdbx_description
1 polymer ?
#
loop_
_entity_poly.entity_id
_entity_poly.type
_entity_poly.pdbx_seq_one_letter_code
_entity_poly.pdbx_strand_id
1 'polypeptide(L)' 'QTGCRTLGFLPLAEWDEYNSYDEETPSRLRYSIEWKVFANNRIVAKDTEQDLVLVPSAH' A
#
# COMPACT_ATOMS: atom_id res chain seq x y z
N GLN A 1 25.30 -11.22 12.97
CA GLN A 1 24.52 -9.98 13.15
C GLN A 1 23.55 -9.88 11.99
N THR A 2 22.38 -10.49 12.11
CA THR A 2 21.29 -10.31 11.14
C THR A 2 20.62 -8.98 11.49
N GLY A 3 21.09 -7.90 10.85
CA GLY A 3 20.49 -6.57 11.03
C GLY A 3 18.99 -6.64 10.73
N CYS A 4 18.18 -5.98 11.56
CA CYS A 4 16.76 -5.79 11.31
C CYS A 4 16.63 -5.13 9.93
N ARG A 5 16.19 -5.89 8.92
CA ARG A 5 15.99 -5.37 7.57
C ARG A 5 14.74 -4.50 7.61
N THR A 6 14.91 -3.18 7.65
CA THR A 6 13.81 -2.25 7.47
C THR A 6 13.23 -2.45 6.07
N LEU A 7 11.96 -2.85 5.99
CA LEU A 7 11.25 -2.96 4.72
C LEU A 7 10.94 -1.54 4.20
N GLY A 8 11.07 -1.34 2.89
CA GLY A 8 10.72 -0.09 2.20
C GLY A 8 9.52 -0.27 1.29
N PHE A 9 9.00 0.84 0.75
CA PHE A 9 7.98 0.83 -0.30
C PHE A 9 8.61 0.63 -1.69
N LEU A 10 7.78 0.22 -2.66
CA LEU A 10 8.14 0.08 -4.07
C LEU A 10 8.07 1.43 -4.79
N PRO A 11 9.15 1.90 -5.43
CA PRO A 11 9.07 3.05 -6.33
C PRO A 11 8.16 2.76 -7.53
N LEU A 12 7.40 3.76 -8.00
CA LEU A 12 6.51 3.60 -9.16
C LEU A 12 7.25 3.13 -10.43
N ALA A 13 8.52 3.53 -10.61
CA ALA A 13 9.35 3.11 -11.75
C ALA A 13 9.70 1.61 -11.76
N GLU A 14 9.55 0.93 -10.62
CA GLU A 14 9.79 -0.52 -10.46
C GLU A 14 8.48 -1.32 -10.37
N TRP A 15 7.33 -0.66 -10.51
CA TRP A 15 6.02 -1.30 -10.46
C TRP A 15 5.72 -2.03 -11.76
N ASP A 16 5.20 -3.25 -11.61
CA ASP A 16 4.79 -4.14 -12.67
C ASP A 16 3.35 -4.58 -12.43
N GLU A 17 2.45 -4.20 -13.33
CA GLU A 17 1.01 -4.51 -13.25
C GLU A 17 0.71 -6.02 -13.28
N TYR A 18 1.64 -6.84 -13.79
CA TYR A 18 1.50 -8.29 -13.86
C TYR A 18 2.13 -9.02 -12.66
N ASN A 19 2.81 -8.31 -11.76
CA ASN A 19 3.44 -8.88 -10.58
C ASN A 19 2.51 -8.82 -9.36
N SER A 20 2.24 -9.96 -8.73
CA SER A 20 1.39 -10.02 -7.53
C SER A 20 2.09 -9.56 -6.26
N TYR A 21 3.43 -9.51 -6.26
CA TYR A 21 4.27 -9.22 -5.09
C TYR A 21 4.03 -10.11 -3.86
N ASP A 22 3.27 -11.20 -3.98
CA ASP A 22 2.84 -12.15 -2.92
C ASP A 22 3.94 -13.13 -2.51
N GLU A 23 5.07 -12.56 -2.09
CA GLU A 23 6.23 -13.29 -1.59
C GLU A 23 5.97 -13.85 -0.18
N GLU A 24 6.34 -15.11 0.08
CA GLU A 24 6.19 -15.75 1.41
C GLU A 24 6.96 -15.00 2.51
N THR A 25 8.15 -14.48 2.18
CA THR A 25 8.90 -13.55 3.02
C THR A 25 8.81 -12.15 2.41
N PRO A 26 8.17 -11.17 3.07
CA PRO A 26 7.96 -9.85 2.48
C PRO A 26 9.29 -9.13 2.28
N SER A 27 9.57 -8.71 1.04
CA SER A 27 10.71 -7.86 0.73
C SER A 27 10.39 -6.35 0.79
N ARG A 28 9.11 -5.98 0.93
CA ARG A 28 8.57 -4.61 0.86
C ARG A 28 7.45 -4.40 1.90
N LEU A 29 7.17 -3.14 2.23
CA LEU A 29 6.03 -2.78 3.07
C LEU A 29 4.73 -2.96 2.28
N ARG A 30 3.75 -3.60 2.93
CA ARG A 30 2.36 -3.68 2.48
C ARG A 30 1.50 -2.79 3.35
N TYR A 31 0.59 -2.06 2.74
CA TYR A 31 -0.36 -1.21 3.45
C TYR A 31 -1.71 -1.22 2.74
N SER A 32 -2.72 -0.69 3.44
CA SER A 32 -4.02 -0.40 2.86
C SER A 32 -4.29 1.10 2.91
N ILE A 33 -5.04 1.59 1.93
CA ILE A 33 -5.60 2.93 1.95
C ILE A 33 -7.11 2.79 2.06
N GLU A 34 -7.70 3.49 3.03
CA GLU A 34 -9.14 3.60 3.19
C GLU A 34 -9.59 5.02 2.87
N TRP A 35 -10.61 5.16 2.02
CA TRP A 35 -11.27 6.43 1.74
C TRP A 35 -12.73 6.39 2.16
N LYS A 36 -13.19 7.49 2.75
CA LYS A 36 -14.56 7.69 3.22
C LYS A 36 -15.08 9.05 2.75
N VAL A 37 -16.21 9.05 2.06
CA VAL A 37 -16.93 10.27 1.65
C VAL A 37 -18.04 10.55 2.66
N PHE A 38 -18.06 11.76 3.18
CA PHE A 38 -19.08 12.22 4.13
C PHE A 38 -19.99 13.27 3.49
N ALA A 39 -21.31 13.13 3.68
CA ALA A 39 -22.29 14.16 3.38
C ALA A 39 -23.24 14.29 4.57
N ASN A 40 -23.44 15.52 5.06
CA ASN A 40 -24.28 15.79 6.24
C ASN A 40 -23.93 14.89 7.44
N ASN A 41 -22.62 14.79 7.76
CA ASN A 41 -22.06 13.98 8.83
C ASN A 41 -22.33 12.46 8.74
N ARG A 42 -22.78 11.98 7.57
CA ARG A 42 -22.99 10.55 7.30
C ARG A 42 -22.02 10.08 6.23
N ILE A 43 -21.48 8.87 6.40
CA ILE A 43 -20.68 8.22 5.35
C ILE A 43 -21.64 7.82 4.23
N VAL A 44 -21.41 8.35 3.02
CA VAL A 44 -22.21 8.04 1.82
C VAL A 44 -21.49 7.09 0.87
N ALA A 45 -20.17 7.03 0.95
CA ALA A 45 -19.35 6.05 0.26
C ALA A 45 -18.11 5.75 1.11
N LYS A 46 -17.64 4.51 1.04
CA LYS A 46 -16.35 4.10 1.58
C LYS A 46 -15.79 3.03 0.67
N ASP A 47 -14.47 2.97 0.58
CA ASP A 47 -13.79 1.90 -0.12
C ASP A 47 -12.35 1.77 0.40
N THR A 48 -11.74 0.62 0.17
CA THR A 48 -10.46 0.23 0.74
C THR A 48 -9.69 -0.58 -0.28
N GLU A 49 -8.51 -0.09 -0.63
CA GLU A 49 -7.55 -0.84 -1.42
C GLU A 49 -6.49 -1.42 -0.48
N GLN A 50 -6.28 -2.73 -0.61
CA GLN A 50 -5.38 -3.51 0.23
C GLN A 50 -4.14 -3.92 -0.57
N ASP A 51 -3.16 -4.48 0.13
CA ASP A 51 -1.95 -5.05 -0.47
C ASP A 51 -1.13 -4.09 -1.35
N LEU A 52 -1.23 -2.79 -1.07
CA LEU A 52 -0.44 -1.78 -1.75
C LEU A 52 1.02 -1.89 -1.31
N VAL A 53 1.91 -1.89 -2.30
CA VAL A 53 3.36 -1.86 -2.09
C VAL A 53 4.00 -0.56 -2.55
N LEU A 54 3.29 0.23 -3.37
CA LEU A 54 3.79 1.48 -3.95
C LEU A 54 4.10 2.52 -2.88
N VAL A 55 5.16 3.29 -3.08
CA VAL A 55 5.43 4.47 -2.25
C VAL A 55 4.23 5.41 -2.31
N PRO A 56 3.65 5.81 -1.15
CA PRO A 56 2.61 6.83 -1.14
C PRO A 56 3.17 8.12 -1.75
N SER A 57 2.54 8.64 -2.80
CA SER A 57 2.95 9.95 -3.33
C SER A 57 2.50 11.04 -2.36
N ALA A 58 3.45 11.71 -1.72
CA ALA A 58 3.18 12.98 -1.07
C ALA A 58 2.97 14.04 -2.16
N HIS A 59 1.79 14.65 -2.18
CA HIS A 59 1.51 15.84 -2.98
C HIS A 59 1.92 17.10 -2.22
#